data_AF-A0A3S3N9M5-F1
#
_entry.id   AF-A0A3S3N9M5-F1
#
_cell.length_a   1.000
_cell.length_b   1.000
_cell.length_c   1.000
_cell.angle_alpha   90.00
_cell.angle_beta   90.00
_cell.angle_gamma   90.00
#
_symmetry.space_group_name_H-M   'P 1'
#
loop_
_entity.id
_entity.type
_entity.pdbx_description
1 polymer ?
#
loop_
_entity_poly.entity_id
_entity_poly.type
_entity_poly.pdbx_seq_one_letter_code
_entity_poly.pdbx_strand_id
1 'polypeptide(L)'
;MSLPYNLFLTLFLESFIPAPFLKNNNLDESRMGHVAYEEAEVEREIVHIILSGDTTSLRPNSGQPITIRENYISVECHDERGLDYRVWEWHDRVMPYDEVNGYSLEYIYGYYFESMSERQ
;
A
#
# COMPACT_ATOMS: atom_id res chain seq x y z
N MET A 1 -1.59 12.06 -8.20
CA MET A 1 -2.85 12.40 -7.50
C MET A 1 -3.34 11.09 -6.92
N SER A 2 -3.36 10.94 -5.59
CA SER A 2 -3.91 9.72 -4.99
C SER A 2 -5.42 9.66 -5.26
N LEU A 3 -5.93 8.45 -5.49
CA LEU A 3 -7.37 8.25 -5.58
C LEU A 3 -7.99 8.62 -4.23
N PRO A 4 -9.16 9.29 -4.18
CA PRO A 4 -9.83 9.56 -2.93
C PRO A 4 -10.11 8.24 -2.20
N TYR A 5 -9.91 8.19 -0.88
CA TYR A 5 -10.00 6.99 -0.02
C TYR A 5 -11.27 6.14 -0.24
N ASN A 6 -12.39 6.76 -0.61
CA ASN A 6 -13.65 6.08 -0.95
C ASN A 6 -13.59 5.29 -2.27
N LEU A 7 -12.82 5.77 -3.25
CA LEU A 7 -12.58 5.06 -4.51
C LEU A 7 -11.60 3.90 -4.28
N PHE A 8 -10.62 4.07 -3.40
CA PHE A 8 -9.67 3.02 -2.99
C PHE A 8 -10.38 1.83 -2.34
N LEU A 9 -11.20 2.06 -1.29
CA LEU A 9 -11.95 0.98 -0.63
C LEU A 9 -12.92 0.27 -1.58
N THR A 10 -13.51 1.01 -2.52
CA THR A 10 -14.41 0.42 -3.53
C THR A 10 -13.63 -0.51 -4.46
N LEU A 11 -12.49 -0.07 -5.01
CA LEU A 11 -11.65 -0.88 -5.90
C LEU A 11 -11.01 -2.06 -5.18
N PHE A 12 -10.58 -1.88 -3.93
CA PHE A 12 -10.08 -2.96 -3.09
C PHE A 12 -11.15 -4.02 -2.86
N LEU A 13 -12.38 -3.64 -2.49
CA LEU A 13 -13.49 -4.59 -2.34
C LEU A 13 -13.90 -5.24 -3.66
N GLU A 14 -13.84 -4.51 -4.78
CA GLU A 14 -14.06 -5.05 -6.12
C GLU A 14 -13.00 -6.09 -6.52
N SER A 15 -11.75 -5.94 -6.05
CA SER A 15 -10.68 -6.93 -6.26
C SER A 15 -10.96 -8.28 -5.56
N PHE A 16 -11.79 -8.29 -4.51
CA PHE A 16 -12.24 -9.51 -3.82
C PHE A 16 -13.44 -10.19 -4.51
N ILE A 17 -14.05 -9.56 -5.53
CA ILE A 17 -15.15 -10.17 -6.28
C ILE A 17 -14.57 -11.12 -7.34
N PRO A 18 -15.00 -12.40 -7.38
CA PRO A 18 -14.52 -13.34 -8.38
C PRO A 18 -14.74 -12.81 -9.81
N ALA A 19 -13.71 -12.97 -10.65
CA ALA A 19 -13.65 -12.55 -12.05
C ALA A 19 -14.90 -12.80 -12.95
N PRO A 20 -15.81 -13.79 -12.70
CA PRO A 20 -17.00 -13.93 -13.52
C PRO A 20 -18.02 -12.77 -13.41
N PHE A 21 -17.95 -11.93 -12.36
CA PHE A 21 -18.92 -10.84 -12.15
C PHE A 21 -18.49 -9.49 -12.74
N LEU A 22 -17.21 -9.30 -13.09
CA LEU A 22 -16.66 -8.06 -13.64
C LEU A 22 -16.47 -8.10 -15.17
N LYS A 23 -17.35 -8.79 -15.89
CA LYS A 23 -17.34 -8.74 -17.36
C LYS A 23 -17.96 -7.43 -17.88
N ASN A 24 -17.39 -6.30 -17.49
CA ASN A 24 -17.59 -5.00 -18.14
C ASN A 24 -16.25 -4.52 -18.69
N ASN A 25 -16.24 -4.21 -19.98
CA ASN A 25 -15.03 -4.02 -20.79
C ASN A 25 -14.36 -2.64 -20.55
N ASN A 26 -13.93 -2.35 -19.32
CA ASN A 26 -13.14 -1.15 -19.02
C ASN A 26 -11.73 -1.57 -18.60
N LEU A 27 -10.81 -1.60 -19.56
CA LEU A 27 -9.39 -1.93 -19.34
C LEU A 27 -8.75 -1.03 -18.25
N ASP A 28 -9.22 0.21 -18.13
CA ASP A 28 -8.79 1.16 -17.10
C ASP A 28 -9.22 0.73 -15.69
N GLU A 29 -10.41 0.14 -15.53
CA GLU A 29 -10.86 -0.45 -14.25
C GLU A 29 -9.99 -1.67 -13.89
N SER A 30 -9.57 -2.48 -14.87
CA SER A 30 -8.67 -3.61 -14.62
C SER A 30 -7.30 -3.17 -14.14
N ARG A 31 -6.76 -2.06 -14.68
CA ARG A 31 -5.47 -1.51 -14.26
C ARG A 31 -5.55 -0.88 -12.87
N MET A 32 -6.60 -0.09 -12.64
CA MET A 32 -6.84 0.56 -11.35
C MET A 32 -7.11 -0.48 -10.25
N GLY A 33 -7.82 -1.56 -10.58
CA GLY A 33 -8.02 -2.71 -9.69
C GLY A 33 -6.72 -3.45 -9.36
N HIS A 34 -5.82 -3.62 -10.33
CA HIS A 34 -4.49 -4.19 -10.07
C HIS A 34 -3.66 -3.32 -9.13
N VAL A 35 -3.63 -2.00 -9.35
CA VAL A 35 -2.91 -1.07 -8.48
C VAL A 35 -3.48 -1.10 -7.06
N ALA A 36 -4.81 -1.09 -6.91
CA ALA A 36 -5.48 -1.17 -5.61
C ALA A 36 -5.19 -2.50 -4.88
N TYR A 37 -5.13 -3.61 -5.63
CA TYR A 37 -4.77 -4.91 -5.06
C TYR A 37 -3.32 -4.93 -4.54
N GLU A 38 -2.37 -4.43 -5.32
CA GLU A 38 -0.96 -4.35 -4.90
C GLU A 38 -0.78 -3.39 -3.71
N GLU A 39 -1.47 -2.25 -3.71
CA GLU A 39 -1.49 -1.30 -2.60
C GLU A 39 -1.95 -1.95 -1.30
N ALA A 40 -3.06 -2.67 -1.33
CA ALA A 40 -3.62 -3.26 -0.12
C ALA A 40 -2.80 -4.45 0.40
N GLU A 41 -2.17 -5.22 -0.49
CA GLU A 41 -1.30 -6.31 -0.07
C GLU A 41 0.02 -5.79 0.51
N VAL A 42 0.56 -4.69 -0.03
CA VAL A 42 1.68 -3.96 0.57
C VAL A 42 1.32 -3.43 1.96
N GLU A 43 0.17 -2.76 2.09
CA GLU A 43 -0.32 -2.26 3.38
C GLU A 43 -0.44 -3.40 4.39
N ARG A 44 -1.05 -4.51 3.99
CA ARG A 44 -1.24 -5.69 4.83
C ARG A 44 0.09 -6.24 5.35
N GLU A 45 1.10 -6.35 4.50
CA GLU A 45 2.41 -6.87 4.91
C GLU A 45 3.15 -5.90 5.83
N ILE A 46 3.14 -4.60 5.54
CA ILE A 46 3.75 -3.58 6.39
C ILE A 46 3.09 -3.56 7.77
N VAL A 47 1.75 -3.50 7.82
CA VAL A 47 0.99 -3.52 9.07
C VAL A 47 1.25 -4.81 9.85
N HIS A 48 1.33 -5.96 9.16
CA HIS A 48 1.67 -7.22 9.81
C HIS A 48 3.05 -7.19 10.48
N ILE A 49 4.06 -6.63 9.80
CA ILE A 49 5.41 -6.47 10.35
C ILE A 49 5.40 -5.52 11.55
N ILE A 50 4.71 -4.38 11.46
CA ILE A 50 4.57 -3.43 12.58
C ILE A 50 3.95 -4.11 13.81
N LEU A 51 2.83 -4.81 13.62
CA LEU A 51 2.13 -5.52 14.69
C LEU A 51 2.93 -6.68 15.28
N SER A 52 3.85 -7.28 14.50
CA SER A 52 4.75 -8.32 15.01
C SER A 52 5.81 -7.78 15.99
N GLY A 53 6.06 -6.46 15.96
CA GLY A 53 7.08 -5.78 16.75
C GLY A 53 8.51 -5.90 16.20
N ASP A 54 8.78 -6.78 15.22
CA ASP A 54 10.08 -6.87 14.53
C ASP A 54 10.11 -5.96 13.30
N THR A 55 10.20 -4.65 13.55
CA THR A 55 10.21 -3.64 12.49
C THR A 55 11.59 -3.43 11.86
N THR A 56 12.57 -4.28 12.15
CA THR A 56 13.95 -4.13 11.65
C THR A 56 14.03 -4.31 10.13
N SER A 57 13.19 -5.20 9.59
CA SER A 57 13.05 -5.46 8.15
C SER A 57 12.53 -4.26 7.37
N LEU A 58 11.73 -3.38 8.00
CA LEU A 58 11.18 -2.18 7.36
C LEU A 58 12.22 -1.09 7.11
N ARG A 59 13.37 -1.12 7.81
CA ARG A 59 14.46 -0.15 7.70
C ARG A 59 13.96 1.32 7.60
N PRO A 60 13.09 1.77 8.52
CA PRO A 60 12.48 3.08 8.41
C PRO A 60 13.54 4.19 8.44
N ASN A 61 13.29 5.28 7.70
CA ASN A 61 14.17 6.46 7.60
C ASN A 61 15.56 6.16 7.02
N SER A 62 15.78 5.00 6.39
CA SER A 62 17.08 4.64 5.81
C SER A 62 17.39 5.36 4.49
N GLY A 63 16.38 5.99 3.87
CA GLY A 63 16.48 6.56 2.52
C GLY A 63 16.73 5.52 1.43
N GLN A 64 16.67 4.22 1.77
CA GLN A 64 16.86 3.11 0.85
C GLN A 64 15.55 2.33 0.72
N PRO A 65 15.09 2.02 -0.50
CA PRO A 65 13.93 1.18 -0.67
C PRO A 65 14.23 -0.25 -0.21
N ILE A 66 13.24 -0.89 0.39
CA ILE A 66 13.19 -2.31 0.67
C ILE A 66 12.28 -3.00 -0.36
N THR A 67 12.47 -4.30 -0.53
CA THR A 67 11.56 -5.10 -1.35
C THR A 67 10.53 -5.76 -0.46
N ILE A 68 9.26 -5.46 -0.69
CA ILE A 68 8.11 -6.14 -0.11
C ILE A 68 7.36 -6.74 -1.28
N ARG A 69 7.23 -8.06 -1.31
CA ARG A 69 6.80 -8.84 -2.48
C ARG A 69 7.64 -8.50 -3.74
N GLU A 70 7.05 -7.78 -4.70
CA GLU A 70 7.69 -7.36 -5.96
C GLU A 70 7.82 -5.83 -6.06
N ASN A 71 7.52 -5.13 -4.97
CA ASN A 71 7.41 -3.69 -4.89
C ASN A 71 8.61 -3.07 -4.15
N TYR A 72 9.02 -1.87 -4.55
CA TYR A 72 10.19 -1.17 -4.01
C TYR A 72 9.75 -0.01 -3.13
N ILE A 73 9.73 -0.27 -1.82
CA ILE A 73 9.05 0.57 -0.85
C ILE A 73 10.05 1.33 -0.01
N SER A 74 9.86 2.64 0.14
CA SER A 74 10.56 3.44 1.15
C SER A 74 9.64 3.67 2.34
N VAL A 75 10.14 3.42 3.55
CA VAL A 75 9.38 3.56 4.79
C VAL A 75 9.97 4.69 5.62
N GLU A 76 9.10 5.54 6.15
CA GLU A 76 9.42 6.58 7.13
C GLU A 76 8.65 6.31 8.42
N CYS A 77 9.27 6.66 9.55
CA CYS A 77 8.70 6.44 10.86
C CYS A 77 9.05 7.62 11.77
N HIS A 78 8.04 8.25 12.34
CA HIS A 78 8.24 9.37 13.25
C HIS A 78 7.21 9.37 14.39
N ASP A 79 7.64 9.84 15.55
CA ASP A 79 6.75 10.02 16.70
C ASP A 79 6.05 11.38 16.56
N GLU A 80 4.72 11.40 16.69
CA GLU A 80 3.97 12.65 16.57
C GLU A 80 3.98 13.38 17.92
N ARG A 81 4.55 14.60 17.93
CA ARG A 81 4.84 15.31 19.19
C ARG A 81 3.56 15.58 19.98
N GLY A 82 3.50 14.99 21.17
CA GLY A 82 2.44 15.22 22.15
C GLY A 82 1.29 14.20 22.12
N LEU A 83 1.43 13.12 21.35
CA LEU A 83 0.45 12.06 21.25
C LEU A 83 1.12 10.70 21.51
N ASP A 84 0.41 9.76 22.14
CA ASP A 84 0.92 8.41 22.46
C ASP A 84 0.87 7.48 21.23
N TYR A 85 1.24 7.99 20.06
CA TYR A 85 1.31 7.21 18.83
C TYR A 85 2.52 7.57 17.97
N ARG A 86 2.88 6.60 17.14
CA ARG A 86 3.92 6.67 16.12
C ARG A 86 3.28 6.52 14.75
N VAL A 87 3.71 7.33 13.80
CA VAL A 87 3.25 7.28 12.43
C VAL A 87 4.27 6.52 11.60
N TRP A 88 3.78 5.52 10.87
CA TRP A 88 4.49 4.81 9.84
C TRP A 88 3.96 5.30 8.50
N GLU A 89 4.83 5.74 7.61
CA GLU A 89 4.49 6.19 6.26
C GLU A 89 5.28 5.37 5.25
N TRP A 90 4.68 5.07 4.11
CA TRP A 90 5.40 4.41 3.03
C TRP A 90 5.02 4.91 1.66
N HIS A 91 6.00 4.82 0.77
CA HIS A 91 5.91 5.24 -0.62
C HIS A 91 6.41 4.11 -1.50
N ASP A 92 5.62 3.78 -2.52
CA ASP A 92 5.93 2.73 -3.47
C ASP A 92 5.60 3.16 -4.91
N ARG A 93 6.14 2.42 -5.86
CA ARG A 93 5.89 2.57 -7.29
C ARG A 93 5.54 1.22 -7.88
N VAL A 94 4.34 1.11 -8.45
CA VAL A 94 3.90 -0.07 -9.19
C VAL A 94 3.97 0.24 -10.67
N MET A 95 4.46 -0.73 -11.45
CA MET A 95 4.46 -0.65 -12.91
C MET A 95 3.51 -1.67 -13.51
N PRO A 96 2.18 -1.43 -13.46
CA PRO A 96 1.24 -2.35 -14.09
C PRO A 96 1.47 -2.36 -15.61
N TYR A 97 1.35 -3.54 -16.20
CA TYR A 97 1.39 -3.73 -17.65
C TYR A 97 -0.02 -3.88 -18.19
N ASP A 98 -0.36 -3.12 -19.23
CA ASP A 98 -1.58 -3.34 -20.01
C ASP A 98 -1.28 -3.42 -21.52
N GLU A 99 -2.09 -4.19 -22.25
CA GLU A 99 -1.86 -4.47 -23.68
C GLU A 99 -1.95 -3.22 -24.58
N VAL A 100 -2.62 -2.16 -24.12
CA VAL A 100 -2.89 -0.95 -24.92
C VAL A 100 -1.84 0.12 -24.69
N ASN A 101 -1.45 0.35 -23.44
CA ASN A 101 -0.56 1.43 -23.03
C ASN A 101 0.83 0.95 -22.60
N GLY A 102 1.04 -0.37 -22.48
CA GLY A 102 2.30 -0.95 -21.99
C GLY A 102 2.46 -0.78 -20.47
N TYR A 103 3.69 -0.57 -20.02
CA TYR A 103 3.98 -0.28 -18.61
C TYR A 103 3.65 1.19 -18.29
N SER A 104 2.74 1.42 -17.34
CA SER A 104 2.54 2.75 -16.74
C SER A 104 3.21 2.82 -15.38
N LEU A 105 3.61 4.01 -14.93
CA LEU A 105 4.16 4.20 -13.58
C LEU A 105 3.09 4.77 -12.67
N GLU A 106 2.71 4.01 -11.65
CA GLU A 106 1.75 4.42 -10.63
C GLU A 106 2.44 4.54 -9.28
N TYR A 107 1.99 5.49 -8.47
CA TYR A 107 2.57 5.74 -7.14
C TYR A 107 1.57 5.39 -6.06
N ILE A 108 2.02 4.63 -5.07
CA ILE A 108 1.24 4.20 -3.92
C ILE A 108 1.76 4.90 -2.67
N TYR A 109 0.83 5.32 -1.82
CA TYR A 109 1.08 6.06 -0.59
C TYR A 109 0.21 5.48 0.51
N GLY A 110 0.82 5.07 1.63
CA GLY A 110 0.06 4.60 2.78
C GLY A 110 0.63 5.08 4.11
N TYR A 111 -0.19 4.98 5.14
CA TYR A 111 0.18 5.35 6.50
C TYR A 111 -0.50 4.42 7.52
N TYR A 112 0.15 4.23 8.67
CA TYR A 112 -0.39 3.49 9.80
C TYR A 112 -0.03 4.17 11.13
N PHE A 113 -1.01 4.29 12.02
CA PHE A 113 -0.84 4.85 13.36
C PHE A 113 -0.69 3.72 14.38
N GLU A 114 0.52 3.56 14.91
CA GLU A 114 0.82 2.59 15.98
C GLU A 114 0.62 3.25 17.35
N SER A 115 -0.22 2.68 18.21
CA SER A 115 -0.34 3.14 19.59
C SER A 115 0.86 2.69 20.42
N MET A 116 1.51 3.63 21.10
CA MET A 116 2.66 3.34 21.97
C MET A 116 2.26 2.82 23.36
N SER A 117 0.96 2.74 23.65
CA SER A 117 0.42 2.30 24.94
C SER A 117 0.26 0.78 25.09
N GLU A 118 0.40 0.00 24.02
CA GLU A 118 0.10 -1.45 24.00
C GLU A 118 1.32 -2.38 24.24
N ARG A 119 2.52 -1.84 24.53
CA ARG A 119 3.73 -2.65 24.81
C ARG A 119 4.07 -2.78 26.31
N GLN A 120 3.09 -3.09 27.16
CA GLN A 120 3.32 -3.44 28.58
C GLN A 120 3.42 -4.95 28.79
#